data_AF-A0A7J3XWS2-F1
#
_entry.id   AF-A0A7J3XWS2-F1
#
_cell.length_a   1.000
_cell.length_b   1.000
_cell.length_c   1.000
_cell.angle_alpha   90.00
_cell.angle_beta   90.00
_cell.angle_gamma   90.00
#
_symmetry.space_group_name_H-M   'P 1'
#
loop_
_entity.id
_entity.type
_entity.pdbx_description
1 polymer ?
#
loop_
_entity_poly.entity_id
_entity_poly.type
_entity_poly.pdbx_seq_one_letter_code
_entity_poly.pdbx_strand_id
1 'polypeptide(L)'
;MRLVERLTKAAARMAVNSIPHPAEWGVGQRDLEGAASRCLKLALTAPLAALLLGLLNPVFALLSPPLLYLAVKLSAVHAARSVLRRRLIAEKYSPLIIDELRLSYRVTRSLERSVAFIAEGGYPEVSPKMRRLLREAEGGKDLAEGLLRYAVAEAPPSLKGFIPRFLRDPLRCPMPSSLYARMWELHLEDVKKLRLNSLILLSAGFLLPVPLALAALLAGRALLLPLAVPLYTLALALAVRLTLSNRPSPMG
;
A
#
# COMPACT_ATOMS: atom_id res chain seq x y z
N MET A 1 26.02 -0.92 15.80
CA MET A 1 24.78 -0.14 15.53
C MET A 1 24.63 0.33 14.08
N ARG A 2 25.63 0.99 13.45
CA ARG A 2 25.50 1.55 12.08
C ARG A 2 25.15 0.53 10.96
N LEU A 3 25.59 -0.73 11.09
CA LEU A 3 25.36 -1.80 10.09
C LEU A 3 23.91 -2.29 10.08
N VAL A 4 23.32 -2.51 11.26
CA VAL A 4 21.91 -2.89 11.44
C VAL A 4 20.98 -1.79 10.92
N GLU A 5 21.36 -0.53 11.15
CA GLU A 5 20.60 0.63 10.67
C GLU A 5 20.63 0.77 9.14
N ARG A 6 21.76 0.44 8.50
CA ARG A 6 21.87 0.38 7.03
C ARG A 6 21.07 -0.78 6.44
N LEU A 7 21.13 -1.96 7.06
CA LEU A 7 20.37 -3.15 6.62
C LEU A 7 18.86 -2.95 6.76
N THR A 8 18.41 -2.39 7.88
CA THR A 8 16.98 -2.07 8.08
C THR A 8 16.48 -1.02 7.09
N LYS A 9 17.27 0.01 6.77
CA LYS A 9 16.93 0.98 5.71
C LYS A 9 16.87 0.34 4.32
N ALA A 10 17.83 -0.52 3.98
CA ALA A 10 17.84 -1.22 2.69
C ALA A 10 16.63 -2.16 2.55
N ALA A 11 16.34 -2.94 3.59
CA ALA A 11 15.19 -3.84 3.63
C ALA A 11 13.84 -3.09 3.66
N ALA A 12 13.77 -1.93 4.32
CA ALA A 12 12.60 -1.05 4.27
C ALA A 12 12.38 -0.50 2.85
N ARG A 13 13.44 -0.09 2.14
CA ARG A 13 13.35 0.31 0.72
C ARG A 13 12.86 -0.82 -0.17
N MET A 14 13.36 -2.04 0.03
CA MET A 14 12.86 -3.22 -0.70
C MET A 14 11.38 -3.50 -0.41
N ALA A 15 10.95 -3.33 0.84
CA ALA A 15 9.55 -3.45 1.22
C ALA A 15 8.69 -2.40 0.50
N VAL A 16 9.10 -1.13 0.49
CA VAL A 16 8.39 -0.04 -0.20
C VAL A 16 8.33 -0.25 -1.71
N ASN A 17 9.42 -0.70 -2.34
CA ASN A 17 9.45 -0.99 -3.77
C ASN A 17 8.56 -2.17 -4.16
N SER A 18 8.13 -2.98 -3.19
CA SER A 18 7.17 -4.06 -3.41
C SER A 18 5.71 -3.63 -3.29
N ILE A 19 5.46 -2.38 -2.90
CA ILE A 19 4.13 -1.75 -2.86
C ILE A 19 3.89 -1.10 -4.23
N PRO A 20 2.82 -1.45 -4.95
CA PRO A 20 2.53 -0.86 -6.25
C PRO A 20 2.13 0.61 -6.13
N HIS A 21 2.74 1.45 -6.98
CA HIS A 21 2.33 2.82 -7.29
C HIS A 21 2.05 3.78 -6.11
N PRO A 22 2.86 3.85 -5.04
CA PRO A 22 2.57 4.68 -3.86
C PRO A 22 2.49 6.20 -4.15
N ALA A 23 3.21 6.67 -5.19
CA ALA A 23 3.22 8.07 -5.60
C ALA A 23 1.88 8.52 -6.23
N GLU A 24 1.18 7.63 -6.94
CA GLU A 24 -0.13 7.92 -7.55
C GLU A 24 -1.21 8.18 -6.49
N TRP A 25 -1.02 7.59 -5.31
CA TRP A 25 -1.87 7.83 -4.14
C TRP A 25 -1.45 9.05 -3.32
N GLY A 26 -0.45 9.83 -3.78
CA GLY A 26 0.06 11.02 -3.10
C GLY A 26 0.72 10.73 -1.75
N VAL A 27 1.21 9.50 -1.54
CA VAL A 27 1.88 9.10 -0.30
C VAL A 27 3.39 9.34 -0.43
N GLY A 28 3.97 10.04 0.55
CA GLY A 28 5.40 10.26 0.62
C GLY A 28 6.17 8.96 0.86
N GLN A 29 7.22 8.71 0.08
CA GLN A 29 8.07 7.52 0.22
C GLN A 29 8.66 7.39 1.63
N ARG A 30 8.94 8.53 2.28
CA ARG A 30 9.44 8.61 3.66
C ARG A 30 8.46 8.09 4.71
N ASP A 31 7.16 8.31 4.51
CA ASP A 31 6.12 7.85 5.46
C ASP A 31 5.98 6.33 5.40
N LEU A 32 6.05 5.77 4.19
CA LEU A 32 6.06 4.32 3.95
C LEU A 32 7.33 3.66 4.49
N GLU A 33 8.51 4.26 4.27
CA GLU A 33 9.77 3.77 4.84
C GLU A 33 9.75 3.83 6.37
N GLY A 34 9.17 4.88 6.95
CA GLY A 34 9.00 5.04 8.40
C GLY A 34 8.10 3.95 9.01
N ALA A 35 6.99 3.62 8.35
CA ALA A 35 6.09 2.54 8.79
C ALA A 35 6.73 1.15 8.59
N ALA A 36 7.37 0.92 7.45
CA ALA A 36 8.04 -0.34 7.13
C ALA A 36 9.19 -0.62 8.11
N SER A 37 10.03 0.38 8.41
CA SER A 37 11.20 0.21 9.28
C SER A 37 10.85 -0.18 10.72
N ARG A 38 9.75 0.35 11.28
CA ARG A 38 9.27 -0.03 12.63
C ARG A 38 8.85 -1.50 12.68
N CYS A 39 8.09 -1.95 11.68
CA CYS A 39 7.65 -3.34 11.58
C CYS A 39 8.85 -4.27 11.31
N LEU A 40 9.77 -3.84 10.45
CA LEU A 40 10.93 -4.62 10.05
C LEU A 40 11.90 -4.88 11.21
N LYS A 41 12.06 -3.94 12.15
CA LYS A 41 12.88 -4.15 13.36
C LYS A 41 12.38 -5.33 14.21
N LEU A 42 11.06 -5.48 14.34
CA LEU A 42 10.44 -6.59 15.04
C LEU A 42 10.49 -7.87 14.19
N ALA A 43 10.18 -7.77 12.89
CA ALA A 43 10.12 -8.92 12.00
C ALA A 43 11.50 -9.54 11.72
N LEU A 44 12.59 -8.78 11.83
CA LEU A 44 13.97 -9.26 11.68
C LEU A 44 14.44 -10.15 12.85
N THR A 45 13.74 -10.14 13.98
CA THR A 45 14.12 -10.96 15.14
C THR A 45 14.06 -12.46 14.83
N ALA A 46 13.02 -12.91 14.12
CA ALA A 46 12.84 -14.29 13.72
C ALA A 46 13.95 -14.83 12.78
N PRO A 47 14.29 -14.17 11.65
CA PRO A 47 15.38 -14.64 10.79
C PRO A 47 16.76 -14.54 11.47
N LEU A 48 17.00 -13.53 12.31
CA LEU A 48 18.24 -13.42 13.09
C LEU A 48 18.36 -14.53 14.14
N ALA A 49 17.27 -14.85 14.84
CA ALA A 49 17.22 -15.95 15.79
C ALA A 49 17.44 -17.30 15.09
N ALA A 50 16.81 -17.51 13.92
CA ALA A 50 17.03 -18.71 13.11
C ALA A 50 18.49 -18.83 12.63
N LEU A 51 19.12 -17.71 12.23
CA LEU A 51 20.53 -17.70 11.86
C LEU A 51 21.44 -18.05 13.05
N LEU A 52 21.17 -17.49 14.24
CA LEU A 52 21.92 -17.78 15.46
C LEU A 52 21.77 -19.22 15.93
N LEU A 53 20.54 -19.76 15.90
CA LEU A 53 20.26 -21.19 16.13
C LEU A 53 20.89 -22.07 15.03
N GLY A 54 21.17 -21.48 13.87
CA GLY A 54 21.93 -22.08 12.78
C GLY A 54 23.34 -22.51 13.15
N LEU A 55 23.94 -21.88 14.18
CA LEU A 55 25.23 -22.28 14.73
C LEU A 55 25.17 -23.62 15.47
N LEU A 56 23.99 -23.97 15.99
CA LEU A 56 23.73 -25.23 16.70
C LEU A 56 23.22 -26.31 15.76
N ASN A 57 22.42 -25.94 14.76
CA ASN A 57 21.93 -26.87 13.75
C ASN A 57 21.74 -26.16 12.40
N PRO A 58 22.39 -26.64 11.31
CA PRO A 58 22.37 -25.98 10.00
C PRO A 58 20.96 -25.88 9.39
N VAL A 59 19.99 -26.67 9.87
CA VAL A 59 18.58 -26.57 9.47
C VAL A 59 17.98 -25.21 9.84
N PHE A 60 18.36 -24.61 10.96
CA PHE A 60 17.87 -23.27 11.32
C PHE A 60 18.51 -22.17 10.47
N ALA A 61 19.79 -22.33 10.08
CA ALA A 61 20.44 -21.42 9.13
C ALA A 61 19.73 -21.43 7.77
N LEU A 62 19.31 -22.62 7.31
CA LEU A 62 18.52 -22.84 6.10
C LEU A 62 17.13 -22.18 6.11
N LEU A 63 16.53 -22.00 7.29
CA LEU A 63 15.25 -21.32 7.46
C LEU A 63 15.38 -19.78 7.53
N SER A 64 16.60 -19.26 7.71
CA SER A 64 16.80 -17.81 7.86
C SER A 64 16.49 -16.99 6.58
N PRO A 65 16.82 -17.44 5.34
CA PRO A 65 16.45 -16.69 4.13
C PRO A 65 14.95 -16.56 3.86
N PRO A 66 14.11 -17.63 3.94
CA PRO A 66 12.67 -17.49 3.74
C PRO A 66 12.02 -16.64 4.83
N LEU A 67 12.49 -16.72 6.08
CA LEU A 67 12.02 -15.87 7.17
C LEU A 67 12.37 -14.39 6.94
N LEU A 68 13.56 -14.09 6.41
CA LEU A 68 13.96 -12.73 6.07
C LEU A 68 13.09 -12.15 4.97
N TYR A 69 12.81 -12.94 3.93
CA TYR A 69 11.93 -12.54 2.84
C TYR A 69 10.50 -12.28 3.33
N LEU A 70 9.97 -13.15 4.19
CA LEU A 70 8.67 -13.00 4.82
C LEU A 70 8.60 -11.73 5.67
N ALA A 71 9.64 -11.45 6.46
CA ALA A 71 9.74 -10.24 7.27
C ALA A 71 9.64 -8.96 6.42
N VAL A 72 10.31 -8.92 5.26
CA VAL A 72 10.25 -7.80 4.32
C VAL A 72 8.83 -7.65 3.74
N LYS A 73 8.19 -8.74 3.32
CA LYS A 73 6.84 -8.72 2.72
C LYS A 73 5.74 -8.35 3.72
N LEU A 74 5.78 -8.90 4.93
CA LEU A 74 4.85 -8.52 6.00
C LEU A 74 5.00 -7.04 6.37
N SER A 75 6.23 -6.54 6.40
CA SER A 75 6.50 -5.12 6.63
C SER A 75 5.94 -4.24 5.51
N ALA A 76 6.03 -4.68 4.24
CA ALA A 76 5.43 -3.99 3.10
C ALA A 76 3.89 -3.94 3.20
N VAL A 77 3.25 -5.07 3.51
CA VAL A 77 1.79 -5.16 3.68
C VAL A 77 1.32 -4.30 4.86
N HIS A 78 2.07 -4.29 5.97
CA HIS A 78 1.75 -3.46 7.12
C HIS A 78 1.90 -1.97 6.81
N ALA A 79 3.00 -1.57 6.15
CA ALA A 79 3.22 -0.19 5.72
C ALA A 79 2.10 0.27 4.76
N ALA A 80 1.71 -0.58 3.80
CA ALA A 80 0.59 -0.29 2.93
C ALA A 80 -0.73 -0.17 3.72
N ARG A 81 -1.03 -1.10 4.63
CA ARG A 81 -2.26 -1.05 5.43
C ARG A 81 -2.30 0.13 6.41
N SER A 82 -1.17 0.59 6.92
CA SER A 82 -1.15 1.70 7.89
C SER A 82 -1.23 3.06 7.21
N VAL A 83 -0.51 3.23 6.09
CA VAL A 83 -0.38 4.53 5.40
C VAL A 83 -1.42 4.70 4.28
N LEU A 84 -1.65 3.68 3.45
CA LEU A 84 -2.60 3.77 2.32
C LEU A 84 -4.05 3.58 2.73
N ARG A 85 -4.35 2.84 3.82
CA ARG A 85 -5.74 2.50 4.20
C ARG A 85 -6.65 3.72 4.34
N ARG A 86 -6.17 4.82 4.91
CA ARG A 86 -6.97 6.04 5.04
C ARG A 86 -7.31 6.64 3.68
N ARG A 87 -6.32 6.78 2.80
CA ARG A 87 -6.52 7.28 1.43
C ARG A 87 -7.41 6.37 0.60
N LEU A 88 -7.28 5.06 0.79
CA LEU A 88 -8.11 4.04 0.16
C LEU A 88 -9.56 4.12 0.63
N ILE A 89 -9.79 4.26 1.93
CA ILE A 89 -11.14 4.47 2.48
C ILE A 89 -11.73 5.75 1.91
N ALA A 90 -10.97 6.83 1.85
CA ALA A 90 -11.43 8.09 1.26
C ALA A 90 -11.78 7.93 -0.23
N GLU A 91 -10.95 7.22 -0.99
CA GLU A 91 -11.19 6.99 -2.43
C GLU A 91 -12.44 6.15 -2.68
N LYS A 92 -12.75 5.18 -1.81
CA LYS A 92 -14.00 4.40 -1.88
C LYS A 92 -15.24 5.29 -1.90
N TYR A 93 -15.23 6.40 -1.16
CA TYR A 93 -16.36 7.32 -1.07
C TYR A 93 -16.31 8.45 -2.10
N SER A 94 -15.19 8.62 -2.82
CA SER A 94 -15.01 9.69 -3.81
C SER A 94 -16.14 9.79 -4.85
N PRO A 95 -16.64 8.69 -5.47
CA PRO A 95 -17.72 8.79 -6.45
C PRO A 95 -19.01 9.37 -5.86
N LEU A 96 -19.40 8.88 -4.68
CA LEU A 96 -20.60 9.36 -3.98
C LEU A 96 -20.46 10.83 -3.60
N ILE A 97 -19.30 11.22 -3.05
CA ILE A 97 -19.01 12.61 -2.70
C ILE A 97 -19.13 13.51 -3.94
N ILE A 98 -18.59 13.08 -5.09
CA ILE A 98 -18.66 13.85 -6.34
C ILE A 98 -20.11 14.06 -6.77
N ASP A 99 -20.92 13.01 -6.75
CA ASP A 99 -22.33 13.08 -7.16
C ASP A 99 -23.15 13.96 -6.20
N GLU A 100 -22.94 13.82 -4.90
CA GLU A 100 -23.59 14.65 -3.88
C GLU A 100 -23.20 16.12 -3.99
N LEU A 101 -21.92 16.42 -4.27
CA LEU A 101 -21.43 17.79 -4.41
C LEU A 101 -22.00 18.46 -5.67
N ARG A 102 -22.16 17.70 -6.76
CA ARG A 102 -22.84 18.19 -7.98
C ARG A 102 -24.33 18.38 -7.77
N LEU A 103 -25.00 17.42 -7.14
CA LEU A 103 -26.44 17.46 -6.90
C LEU A 103 -26.79 18.63 -5.97
N SER A 104 -26.11 18.73 -4.84
CA SER A 104 -26.29 19.83 -3.88
C SER A 104 -26.02 21.20 -4.52
N TYR A 105 -25.00 21.32 -5.38
CA TYR A 105 -24.74 22.58 -6.08
C TYR A 105 -25.80 22.91 -7.13
N ARG A 106 -26.28 21.91 -7.88
CA ARG A 106 -27.37 22.12 -8.86
C ARG A 106 -28.64 22.64 -8.19
N VAL A 107 -28.95 22.12 -7.01
CA VAL A 107 -30.14 22.50 -6.23
C VAL A 107 -29.95 23.85 -5.54
N THR A 108 -28.83 24.05 -4.86
CA THR A 108 -28.63 25.22 -3.98
C THR A 108 -27.99 26.42 -4.67
N ARG A 109 -27.28 26.19 -5.79
CA ARG A 109 -26.44 27.18 -6.50
C ARG A 109 -25.40 27.87 -5.61
N SER A 110 -25.07 27.27 -4.46
CA SER A 110 -24.12 27.79 -3.49
C SER A 110 -23.04 26.75 -3.20
N LEU A 111 -21.78 27.14 -3.40
CA LEU A 111 -20.63 26.29 -3.10
C LEU A 111 -20.58 25.94 -1.61
N GLU A 112 -20.82 26.91 -0.74
CA GLU A 112 -20.83 26.76 0.71
C GLU A 112 -21.86 25.72 1.16
N ARG A 113 -23.11 25.82 0.69
CA ARG A 113 -24.17 24.85 1.02
C ARG A 113 -23.85 23.45 0.50
N SER A 114 -23.22 23.37 -0.67
CA SER A 114 -22.82 22.09 -1.26
C SER A 114 -21.70 21.42 -0.46
N VAL A 115 -20.71 22.20 -0.02
CA VAL A 115 -19.62 21.70 0.83
C VAL A 115 -20.14 21.36 2.23
N ALA A 116 -21.10 22.12 2.77
CA ALA A 116 -21.77 21.82 4.03
C ALA A 116 -22.49 20.47 3.99
N PHE A 117 -23.17 20.15 2.89
CA PHE A 117 -23.81 18.86 2.69
C PHE A 117 -22.80 17.70 2.80
N ILE A 118 -21.64 17.82 2.13
CA ILE A 118 -20.56 16.82 2.22
C ILE A 118 -19.94 16.78 3.62
N ALA A 119 -19.85 17.91 4.31
CA ALA A 119 -19.31 18.02 5.65
C ALA A 119 -20.17 17.28 6.70
N GLU A 120 -21.47 17.16 6.44
CA GLU A 120 -22.45 16.43 7.24
C GLU A 120 -22.58 14.94 6.86
N GLY A 121 -22.29 14.56 5.61
CA GLY A 121 -22.45 13.20 5.07
C GLY A 121 -21.64 12.07 5.74
N GLY A 122 -20.87 12.34 6.81
CA GLY A 122 -20.25 11.30 7.63
C GLY A 122 -19.05 10.56 7.01
N TYR A 123 -18.43 11.11 5.96
CA TYR A 123 -17.25 10.52 5.32
C TYR A 123 -16.02 10.60 6.25
N PRO A 124 -15.41 9.45 6.65
CA PRO A 124 -14.42 9.42 7.74
C PRO A 124 -13.22 10.36 7.57
N GLU A 125 -12.72 10.51 6.34
CA GLU A 125 -11.54 11.32 6.03
C GLU A 125 -11.90 12.66 5.38
N VAL A 126 -12.96 12.71 4.57
CA VAL A 126 -13.31 13.91 3.77
C VAL A 126 -14.19 14.88 4.55
N SER A 127 -15.23 14.40 5.23
CA SER A 127 -16.18 15.28 5.95
C SER A 127 -15.51 16.13 7.04
N PRO A 128 -14.57 15.61 7.87
CA PRO A 128 -13.86 16.45 8.84
C PRO A 128 -13.04 17.57 8.20
N LYS A 129 -12.47 17.32 7.01
CA LYS A 129 -11.70 18.32 6.26
C LYS A 129 -12.62 19.40 5.68
N MET A 130 -13.77 19.01 5.13
CA MET A 130 -14.79 19.95 4.64
C MET A 130 -15.34 20.82 5.78
N ARG A 131 -15.59 20.26 6.97
CA ARG A 131 -15.99 21.04 8.16
C ARG A 131 -14.94 22.08 8.55
N ARG A 132 -13.65 21.75 8.47
CA ARG A 132 -12.58 22.71 8.76
C ARG A 132 -12.56 23.84 7.74
N LEU A 133 -12.67 23.51 6.45
CA LEU A 133 -12.72 24.51 5.38
C LEU A 133 -13.90 25.47 5.53
N LEU A 134 -15.08 24.97 5.92
CA LEU A 134 -16.25 25.81 6.19
C LEU A 134 -16.03 26.76 7.37
N ARG A 135 -15.48 26.28 8.48
CA ARG A 135 -15.13 27.14 9.63
C ARG A 135 -14.09 28.20 9.26
N GLU A 136 -13.14 27.86 8.40
CA GLU A 136 -12.16 28.81 7.88
C GLU A 136 -12.81 29.86 6.99
N ALA A 137 -13.83 29.48 6.20
CA ALA A 137 -14.60 30.39 5.38
C ALA A 137 -15.48 31.33 6.19
N GLU A 138 -16.11 30.83 7.27
CA GLU A 138 -16.82 31.67 8.26
C GLU A 138 -15.89 32.73 8.88
N GLY A 139 -14.59 32.44 8.98
CA GLY A 139 -13.55 33.38 9.40
C GLY A 139 -13.06 34.36 8.31
N GLY A 140 -13.72 34.41 7.15
CA GLY A 140 -13.42 35.34 6.05
C GLY A 140 -12.41 34.85 5.02
N LYS A 141 -11.99 33.57 5.06
CA LYS A 141 -11.13 32.99 4.01
C LYS A 141 -11.96 32.52 2.82
N ASP A 142 -11.37 32.54 1.62
CA ASP A 142 -12.05 32.02 0.44
C ASP A 142 -12.14 30.47 0.48
N LEU A 143 -13.38 29.97 0.43
CA LEU A 143 -13.69 28.55 0.39
C LEU A 143 -13.16 27.87 -0.88
N ALA A 144 -13.21 28.56 -2.02
CA ALA A 144 -12.74 28.01 -3.29
C ALA A 144 -11.22 27.81 -3.26
N GLU A 145 -10.46 28.78 -2.77
CA GLU A 145 -9.02 28.65 -2.54
C GLU A 145 -8.71 27.51 -1.53
N GLY A 146 -9.48 27.42 -0.44
CA GLY A 146 -9.33 26.34 0.54
C GLY A 146 -9.54 24.94 -0.06
N LEU A 147 -10.57 24.77 -0.89
CA LEU A 147 -10.84 23.53 -1.61
C LEU A 147 -9.73 23.18 -2.61
N LEU A 148 -9.17 24.17 -3.32
CA LEU A 148 -8.03 23.95 -4.22
C LEU A 148 -6.80 23.47 -3.46
N ARG A 149 -6.49 24.09 -2.31
CA ARG A 149 -5.37 23.67 -1.46
C ARG A 149 -5.55 22.23 -0.96
N TYR A 150 -6.76 21.88 -0.52
CA TYR A 150 -7.10 20.51 -0.14
C TYR A 150 -6.93 19.52 -1.30
N ALA A 151 -7.44 19.88 -2.50
CA ALA A 151 -7.34 19.06 -3.70
C ALA A 151 -5.90 18.69 -4.06
N VAL A 152 -4.97 19.65 -3.94
CA VAL A 152 -3.56 19.45 -4.30
C VAL A 152 -2.80 18.64 -3.26
N ALA A 153 -3.00 18.96 -1.97
CA ALA A 153 -2.15 18.46 -0.89
C ALA A 153 -2.62 17.12 -0.29
N GLU A 154 -3.94 16.94 -0.11
CA GLU A 154 -4.46 15.89 0.76
C GLU A 154 -5.56 15.04 0.13
N ALA A 155 -6.24 15.55 -0.90
CA ALA A 155 -7.40 14.87 -1.46
C ALA A 155 -7.03 13.53 -2.12
N PRO A 156 -7.97 12.56 -2.09
CA PRO A 156 -7.88 11.34 -2.88
C PRO A 156 -7.70 11.61 -4.39
N PRO A 157 -7.08 10.71 -5.15
CA PRO A 157 -6.81 10.91 -6.58
C PRO A 157 -8.03 11.35 -7.41
N SER A 158 -9.20 10.75 -7.18
CA SER A 158 -10.46 11.14 -7.84
C SER A 158 -10.84 12.59 -7.54
N LEU A 159 -10.84 12.97 -6.27
CA LEU A 159 -11.23 14.31 -5.82
C LEU A 159 -10.19 15.37 -6.24
N LYS A 160 -8.91 15.00 -6.27
CA LYS A 160 -7.82 15.85 -6.75
C LYS A 160 -8.02 16.28 -8.20
N GLY A 161 -8.47 15.37 -9.07
CA GLY A 161 -8.78 15.68 -10.47
C GLY A 161 -10.12 16.42 -10.64
N PHE A 162 -11.10 16.11 -9.78
CA PHE A 162 -12.46 16.65 -9.89
C PHE A 162 -12.60 18.08 -9.36
N ILE A 163 -12.13 18.36 -8.14
CA ILE A 163 -12.38 19.64 -7.45
C ILE A 163 -11.97 20.87 -8.29
N PRO A 164 -10.77 20.92 -8.92
CA PRO A 164 -10.38 22.07 -9.74
C PRO A 164 -11.28 22.26 -10.97
N ARG A 165 -11.79 21.17 -11.56
CA ARG A 165 -12.70 21.22 -12.71
C ARG A 165 -14.10 21.68 -12.28
N PHE A 166 -14.57 21.16 -11.16
CA PHE A 166 -15.84 21.55 -10.56
C PHE A 166 -15.89 23.03 -10.22
N LEU A 167 -14.82 23.60 -9.65
CA LEU A 167 -14.75 25.02 -9.34
C LEU A 167 -14.75 25.93 -10.60
N ARG A 168 -14.24 25.42 -11.73
CA ARG A 168 -14.25 26.17 -13.01
C ARG A 168 -15.61 26.13 -13.71
N ASP A 169 -16.24 24.95 -13.78
CA ASP A 169 -17.56 24.77 -14.39
C ASP A 169 -18.39 23.73 -13.63
N PRO A 170 -19.11 24.15 -12.57
CA PRO A 170 -19.81 23.22 -11.69
C PRO A 170 -21.04 22.58 -12.34
N LEU A 171 -21.59 23.18 -13.41
CA LEU A 171 -22.81 22.70 -14.06
C LEU A 171 -22.52 21.66 -15.14
N ARG A 172 -21.41 21.82 -15.87
CA ARG A 172 -21.00 20.93 -16.96
C ARG A 172 -19.80 20.05 -16.62
N CYS A 173 -19.34 20.03 -15.36
CA CYS A 173 -18.25 19.14 -14.97
C CYS A 173 -18.64 17.67 -15.26
N PRO A 174 -17.94 16.99 -16.19
CA PRO A 174 -18.15 15.57 -16.40
C PRO A 174 -17.68 14.80 -15.17
N MET A 175 -18.30 13.65 -14.93
CA MET A 175 -17.81 12.70 -13.94
C MET A 175 -16.37 12.34 -14.33
N PRO A 176 -15.42 12.26 -13.37
CA PRO A 176 -14.10 11.74 -13.70
C PRO A 176 -14.28 10.34 -14.31
N SER A 177 -13.44 10.00 -15.29
CA SER A 177 -13.57 8.78 -16.07
C SER A 177 -13.66 7.54 -15.18
N SER A 178 -14.31 6.48 -15.67
CA SER A 178 -14.44 5.15 -15.01
C SER A 178 -13.11 4.51 -14.59
N LEU A 179 -11.99 5.12 -14.98
CA LEU A 179 -10.64 4.86 -14.50
C LEU A 179 -10.53 4.82 -12.98
N TYR A 180 -11.24 5.66 -12.22
CA TYR A 180 -11.06 5.67 -10.76
C TYR A 180 -11.78 4.50 -10.05
N ALA A 181 -12.93 4.07 -10.55
CA ALA A 181 -13.57 2.82 -10.11
C ALA A 181 -12.67 1.61 -10.45
N ARG A 182 -12.07 1.62 -11.65
CA ARG A 182 -11.05 0.64 -12.05
C ARG A 182 -9.79 0.71 -11.19
N MET A 183 -9.33 1.88 -10.74
CA MET A 183 -8.15 2.03 -9.90
C MET A 183 -8.38 1.48 -8.49
N TRP A 184 -9.58 1.66 -7.93
CA TRP A 184 -9.98 1.03 -6.68
C TRP A 184 -10.02 -0.51 -6.80
N GLU A 185 -10.63 -1.01 -7.88
CA GLU A 185 -10.70 -2.44 -8.19
C GLU A 185 -9.30 -3.04 -8.43
N LEU A 186 -8.47 -2.37 -9.23
CA LEU A 186 -7.07 -2.72 -9.47
C LEU A 186 -6.25 -2.73 -8.18
N HIS A 187 -6.47 -1.76 -7.27
CA HIS A 187 -5.76 -1.74 -6.01
C HIS A 187 -6.24 -2.82 -5.04
N LEU A 188 -7.55 -3.10 -4.98
CA LEU A 188 -8.07 -4.23 -4.22
C LEU A 188 -7.54 -5.55 -4.77
N GLU A 189 -7.45 -5.69 -6.10
CA GLU A 189 -6.79 -6.81 -6.75
C GLU A 189 -5.31 -6.87 -6.41
N ASP A 190 -4.59 -5.76 -6.41
CA ASP A 190 -3.15 -5.74 -6.15
C ASP A 190 -2.83 -6.04 -4.69
N VAL A 191 -3.65 -5.57 -3.75
CA VAL A 191 -3.56 -5.94 -2.33
C VAL A 191 -3.96 -7.40 -2.12
N LYS A 192 -4.99 -7.89 -2.81
CA LYS A 192 -5.37 -9.32 -2.79
C LYS A 192 -4.25 -10.17 -3.37
N LYS A 193 -3.64 -9.78 -4.49
CA LYS A 193 -2.47 -10.44 -5.09
C LYS A 193 -1.27 -10.39 -4.18
N LEU A 194 -0.99 -9.26 -3.51
CA LEU A 194 0.09 -9.20 -2.53
C LEU A 194 -0.15 -10.17 -1.38
N ARG A 195 -1.37 -10.25 -0.85
CA ARG A 195 -1.74 -11.20 0.22
C ARG A 195 -1.67 -12.65 -0.25
N LEU A 196 -2.21 -12.94 -1.43
CA LEU A 196 -2.27 -14.27 -2.02
C LEU A 196 -0.87 -14.75 -2.40
N ASN A 197 -0.03 -13.88 -2.95
CA ASN A 197 1.39 -14.16 -3.18
C ASN A 197 2.12 -14.38 -1.86
N SER A 198 1.86 -13.57 -0.82
CA SER A 198 2.45 -13.78 0.50
C SER A 198 2.05 -15.13 1.08
N LEU A 199 0.79 -15.55 0.90
CA LEU A 199 0.27 -16.85 1.30
C LEU A 199 0.86 -18.01 0.49
N ILE A 200 0.91 -17.90 -0.85
CA ILE A 200 1.54 -18.87 -1.75
C ILE A 200 3.01 -19.02 -1.42
N LEU A 201 3.70 -17.92 -1.08
CA LEU A 201 5.10 -17.94 -0.67
C LEU A 201 5.29 -18.49 0.74
N LEU A 202 4.33 -18.27 1.65
CA LEU A 202 4.34 -18.89 2.97
C LEU A 202 4.12 -20.40 2.82
N SER A 203 3.21 -20.84 1.96
CA SER A 203 3.04 -22.26 1.66
C SER A 203 4.25 -22.83 0.91
N ALA A 204 4.74 -22.20 -0.15
CA ALA A 204 5.86 -22.73 -0.94
C ALA A 204 7.22 -22.61 -0.24
N GLY A 205 7.40 -21.64 0.66
CA GLY A 205 8.63 -21.40 1.41
C GLY A 205 8.67 -22.11 2.77
N PHE A 206 7.52 -22.49 3.33
CA PHE A 206 7.45 -23.20 4.62
C PHE A 206 6.99 -24.65 4.47
N LEU A 207 5.97 -24.94 3.66
CA LEU A 207 5.46 -26.32 3.48
C LEU A 207 6.28 -27.16 2.51
N LEU A 208 7.08 -26.57 1.62
CA LEU A 208 7.84 -27.33 0.61
C LEU A 208 9.28 -27.62 1.03
N PRO A 209 10.05 -26.65 1.57
CA PRO A 209 11.45 -26.88 1.92
C PRO A 209 11.61 -27.68 3.20
N VAL A 210 10.65 -27.61 4.13
CA VAL A 210 10.68 -28.35 5.39
C VAL A 210 10.57 -29.87 5.18
N PRO A 211 9.57 -30.41 4.46
CA PRO A 211 9.52 -31.84 4.18
C PRO A 211 10.62 -32.30 3.22
N LEU A 212 11.08 -31.46 2.29
CA LEU A 212 12.25 -31.80 1.44
C LEU A 212 13.55 -31.87 2.25
N ALA A 213 13.73 -30.96 3.21
CA ALA A 213 14.85 -30.98 4.14
C ALA A 213 14.77 -32.16 5.09
N LEU A 214 13.60 -32.48 5.63
CA LEU A 214 13.36 -33.67 6.42
C LEU A 214 13.63 -34.94 5.60
N ALA A 215 13.12 -35.04 4.38
CA ALA A 215 13.34 -36.19 3.49
C ALA A 215 14.82 -36.34 3.12
N ALA A 216 15.53 -35.25 2.82
CA ALA A 216 16.95 -35.28 2.50
C ALA A 216 17.84 -35.56 3.73
N LEU A 217 17.44 -35.13 4.93
CA LEU A 217 18.07 -35.52 6.19
C LEU A 217 17.85 -37.01 6.50
N LEU A 218 16.63 -37.51 6.34
CA LEU A 218 16.29 -38.93 6.48
C LEU A 218 17.02 -39.81 5.46
N ALA A 219 17.29 -39.27 4.26
CA ALA A 219 18.05 -39.95 3.20
C ALA A 219 19.58 -39.76 3.30
N GLY A 220 20.10 -39.09 4.34
CA GLY A 220 21.54 -38.88 4.55
C GLY A 220 22.21 -37.90 3.57
N ARG A 221 21.44 -37.13 2.79
CA ARG A 221 21.93 -36.19 1.76
C ARG A 221 21.97 -34.73 2.26
N ALA A 222 22.43 -34.54 3.50
CA ALA A 222 22.46 -33.23 4.17
C ALA A 222 23.33 -32.16 3.44
N LEU A 223 24.31 -32.58 2.65
CA LEU A 223 25.26 -31.69 1.97
C LEU A 223 24.69 -30.88 0.79
N LEU A 224 23.61 -31.35 0.15
CA LEU A 224 23.02 -30.68 -1.03
C LEU A 224 21.93 -29.65 -0.67
N LEU A 225 21.36 -29.78 0.53
CA LEU A 225 20.36 -28.90 1.11
C LEU A 225 20.75 -27.40 1.16
N PRO A 226 21.95 -27.00 1.61
CA PRO A 226 22.36 -25.60 1.68
C PRO A 226 22.46 -24.88 0.33
N LEU A 227 22.52 -25.61 -0.79
CA LEU A 227 22.50 -25.05 -2.14
C LEU A 227 21.08 -25.06 -2.73
N ALA A 228 20.34 -26.16 -2.57
CA ALA A 228 19.04 -26.34 -3.20
C ALA A 228 17.94 -25.41 -2.64
N VAL A 229 17.90 -25.18 -1.32
CA VAL A 229 16.88 -24.35 -0.67
C VAL A 229 16.98 -22.87 -1.08
N PRO A 230 18.15 -22.20 -1.01
CA PRO A 230 18.25 -20.82 -1.47
C PRO A 230 17.99 -20.71 -2.98
N LEU A 231 18.52 -21.62 -3.82
CA LEU A 231 18.23 -21.64 -5.27
C LEU A 231 16.72 -21.78 -5.56
N TYR A 232 16.03 -22.66 -4.82
CA TYR A 232 14.59 -22.84 -4.95
C TYR A 232 13.82 -21.56 -4.55
N THR A 233 14.16 -20.95 -3.41
CA THR A 233 13.53 -19.68 -2.99
C THR A 233 13.80 -18.54 -3.97
N LEU A 234 14.99 -18.49 -4.57
CA LEU A 234 15.39 -17.48 -5.56
C LEU A 234 14.65 -17.71 -6.89
N ALA A 235 14.53 -18.97 -7.34
CA ALA A 235 13.75 -19.36 -8.50
C ALA A 235 12.26 -19.05 -8.31
N LEU A 236 11.71 -19.29 -7.13
CA LEU A 236 10.30 -18.99 -6.82
C LEU A 236 10.07 -17.48 -6.75
N ALA A 237 10.99 -16.73 -6.15
CA ALA A 237 10.95 -15.26 -6.14
C ALA A 237 11.05 -14.68 -7.56
N LEU A 238 11.88 -15.26 -8.43
CA LEU A 238 11.98 -14.91 -9.85
C LEU A 238 10.72 -15.28 -10.63
N ALA A 239 10.14 -16.47 -10.42
CA ALA A 239 8.93 -16.91 -11.08
C ALA A 239 7.72 -16.03 -10.71
N VAL A 240 7.59 -15.65 -9.44
CA VAL A 240 6.57 -14.69 -8.97
C VAL A 240 6.81 -13.29 -9.56
N ARG A 241 8.06 -12.89 -9.76
CA ARG A 241 8.41 -11.60 -10.37
C ARG A 241 8.15 -11.57 -11.88
N LEU A 242 8.41 -12.66 -12.59
CA LEU A 242 8.16 -12.80 -14.03
C LEU A 242 6.66 -12.86 -14.35
N THR A 243 5.86 -13.52 -13.52
CA THR A 243 4.39 -13.50 -13.64
C THR A 243 3.77 -12.12 -13.36
N LEU A 244 4.48 -11.23 -12.66
CA LEU A 244 4.08 -9.84 -12.45
C LEU A 244 4.45 -8.90 -13.61
N SER A 245 5.43 -9.26 -14.46
CA SER A 245 5.90 -8.40 -15.57
C SER A 245 4.91 -8.32 -16.74
N ASN A 246 3.92 -9.20 -16.81
CA ASN A 246 2.94 -9.24 -17.89
C ASN A 246 1.66 -8.46 -17.56
N ARG A 247 1.78 -7.20 -17.13
CA ARG A 247 0.64 -6.26 -17.15
C ARG A 247 0.96 -5.07 -18.04
N PRO A 248 -0.01 -4.64 -18.88
CA PRO A 248 0.19 -3.62 -19.88
C PRO A 248 0.62 -2.31 -19.23
N SER A 249 1.54 -1.61 -19.91
CA SER A 249 2.01 -0.28 -19.55
C SER A 249 0.83 0.65 -19.25
N PRO A 250 0.94 1.58 -18.28
CA PRO A 250 -0.05 2.62 -18.13
C PRO A 250 -0.14 3.37 -19.46
N MET A 251 -1.29 3.27 -20.13
CA MET A 251 -1.58 4.11 -21.29
C MET A 251 -1.75 5.54 -20.78
N GLY A 252 -0.79 6.39 -21.13
CA GLY A 252 -0.90 7.84 -21.05
C GLY A 252 -1.94 8.38 -22.02
#